data_AF-A0A0K6H600-F1
#
_entry.id   AF-A0A0K6H600-F1
#
_cell.length_a   1.000
_cell.length_b   1.000
_cell.length_c   1.000
_cell.angle_alpha   90.00
_cell.angle_beta   90.00
_cell.angle_gamma   90.00
#
_symmetry.space_group_name_H-M   'P 1'
#
loop_
_entity.id
_entity.type
_entity.pdbx_description
1 polymer ?
#
loop_
_entity_poly.entity_id
_entity_poly.type
_entity_poly.pdbx_seq_one_letter_code
_entity_poly.pdbx_strand_id
1 'polypeptide(L)'
;MEKSKPKVSFFFGAGAEVAYGMPSGGEFALEIFRSISSKDKDQLKEQLAQVETTSNQIAWFPDELGSQRVTVFGKTNFDSVISSTLEARRQDVVAAILNFDKYAERVVNEFAKLDQSVDIPRVLKVLGCEPGTKTFAQEIVLNNSLTGKNLDGLFGSDYFSAYMDIIRKGGFSESYSDNVTMLIRSLIELLIGALGKELVNTLNSNIFKKAPDDVALFDDIGGIFRLDFRRVGLDAFEHLLKEKPFNIRSQELIKNMSDNQYVAYQFLLRLYELIFSSVADYQALVDSHFSYLYQPKKEWGKFCKITTFLFTVHRYMSEQVEQCKKGQGYYEDIKNSNELDIRAIATSNYTNFISRTGCSGIFHLNGKLSDWYDPYKNEITDESNNVFKVPLLFTQSGTKPLTSISMSRRYIDYYDASKKSDVIIVIGYGFNADDGHINTLLRSLIDDEDKKLVVLDYNCNDVGQRKKEIQRSLRCDKKNNIHVLNVDAERLVDGKSWLGAVVGKMHE
;
A
#
# COMPACT_ATOMS: atom_id res chain seq x y z
N MET A 1 -33.19 31.45 15.84
CA MET A 1 -32.77 31.13 14.46
C MET A 1 -32.03 29.80 14.52
N GLU A 2 -32.57 28.74 13.93
CA GLU A 2 -31.77 27.52 13.69
C GLU A 2 -30.60 27.91 12.79
N LYS A 3 -29.37 27.63 13.22
CA LYS A 3 -28.20 27.77 12.34
C LYS A 3 -28.40 26.85 11.15
N SER A 4 -28.26 27.36 9.92
CA SER A 4 -28.30 26.51 8.73
C SER A 4 -27.18 25.47 8.81
N LYS A 5 -27.53 24.20 8.58
CA LYS A 5 -26.56 23.10 8.58
C LYS A 5 -25.49 23.34 7.49
N PRO A 6 -24.20 23.12 7.78
CA PRO A 6 -23.16 23.22 6.76
C PRO A 6 -23.38 22.22 5.64
N LYS A 7 -23.18 22.65 4.39
CA LYS A 7 -23.28 21.75 3.22
C LYS A 7 -21.95 21.06 2.99
N VAL A 8 -21.94 19.74 3.01
CA VAL A 8 -20.69 18.98 2.99
C VAL A 8 -20.67 17.93 1.89
N SER A 9 -19.49 17.73 1.31
CA SER A 9 -19.16 16.52 0.55
C SER A 9 -18.17 15.67 1.33
N PHE A 10 -18.31 14.35 1.26
CA PHE A 10 -17.34 13.42 1.85
C PHE A 10 -16.55 12.68 0.79
N PHE A 11 -15.27 12.45 1.08
CA PHE A 11 -14.44 11.49 0.37
C PHE A 11 -13.71 10.55 1.34
N PHE A 12 -13.92 9.24 1.16
CA PHE A 12 -13.37 8.20 2.02
C PHE A 12 -12.24 7.42 1.34
N GLY A 13 -11.12 7.27 2.05
CA GLY A 13 -10.03 6.38 1.69
C GLY A 13 -9.98 5.11 2.53
N ALA A 14 -8.99 4.25 2.26
CA ALA A 14 -8.85 2.94 2.91
C ALA A 14 -8.73 3.03 4.43
N GLY A 15 -8.12 4.11 4.95
CA GLY A 15 -7.98 4.34 6.39
C GLY A 15 -9.31 4.47 7.12
N ALA A 16 -10.40 4.84 6.44
CA ALA A 16 -11.72 4.93 7.04
C ALA A 16 -12.30 3.56 7.40
N GLU A 17 -11.78 2.47 6.82
CA GLU A 17 -12.30 1.11 7.00
C GLU A 17 -11.48 0.22 7.92
N VAL A 18 -10.37 0.75 8.47
CA VAL A 18 -9.52 0.04 9.44
C VAL A 18 -10.33 -0.40 10.67
N ALA A 19 -11.29 0.42 11.12
CA ALA A 19 -12.18 0.09 12.24
C ALA A 19 -13.06 -1.15 11.99
N TYR A 20 -13.32 -1.49 10.72
CA TYR A 20 -14.08 -2.69 10.33
C TYR A 20 -13.19 -3.93 10.19
N GLY A 21 -11.87 -3.78 10.40
CA GLY A 21 -10.88 -4.85 10.28
C GLY A 21 -10.26 -4.97 8.88
N MET A 22 -10.44 -3.98 8.01
CA MET A 22 -9.80 -3.98 6.69
C MET A 22 -8.30 -3.68 6.81
N PRO A 23 -7.44 -4.33 6.00
CA PRO A 23 -6.00 -4.12 6.03
C PRO A 23 -5.61 -2.73 5.52
N SER A 24 -4.44 -2.26 5.95
CA SER A 24 -3.80 -1.08 5.34
C SER A 24 -3.31 -1.38 3.92
N GLY A 25 -3.13 -0.36 3.07
CA GLY A 25 -2.79 -0.55 1.65
C GLY A 25 -1.49 -1.33 1.38
N GLY A 26 -0.47 -1.18 2.23
CA GLY A 26 0.82 -1.89 2.09
C GLY A 26 0.77 -3.35 2.55
N GLU A 27 0.06 -3.64 3.64
CA GLU A 27 -0.19 -5.01 4.11
C GLU A 27 -1.08 -5.75 3.12
N PHE A 28 -2.10 -5.06 2.58
CA PHE A 28 -2.99 -5.60 1.56
C PHE A 28 -2.24 -6.21 0.38
N ALA A 29 -1.27 -5.48 -0.19
CA ALA A 29 -0.54 -5.96 -1.36
C ALA A 29 0.24 -7.26 -1.06
N LEU A 30 0.92 -7.33 0.09
CA LEU A 30 1.63 -8.53 0.54
C LEU A 30 0.68 -9.73 0.69
N GLU A 31 -0.47 -9.50 1.30
CA GLU A 31 -1.51 -10.50 1.51
C GLU A 31 -2.08 -11.05 0.20
N ILE A 32 -2.25 -10.18 -0.81
CA ILE A 32 -2.65 -10.62 -2.15
C ILE A 32 -1.61 -11.58 -2.75
N PHE A 33 -0.31 -11.28 -2.65
CA PHE A 33 0.72 -12.17 -3.20
C PHE A 33 0.79 -13.52 -2.48
N ARG A 34 0.54 -13.55 -1.17
CA ARG A 34 0.39 -14.81 -0.41
C ARG A 34 -0.84 -15.60 -0.83
N SER A 35 -1.90 -14.91 -1.25
CA SER A 35 -3.20 -15.49 -1.58
C SER A 35 -3.30 -16.04 -3.00
N ILE A 36 -2.29 -15.82 -3.86
CA ILE A 36 -2.27 -16.34 -5.23
C ILE A 36 -2.31 -17.87 -5.18
N SER A 37 -3.40 -18.44 -5.69
CA SER A 37 -3.69 -19.87 -5.53
C SER A 37 -4.07 -20.55 -6.85
N SER A 38 -4.28 -21.87 -6.83
CA SER A 38 -4.87 -22.58 -7.96
C SER A 38 -6.33 -22.18 -8.22
N LYS A 39 -7.07 -21.75 -7.18
CA LYS A 39 -8.48 -21.37 -7.28
C LYS A 39 -8.70 -20.27 -8.31
N ASP A 40 -7.85 -19.26 -8.31
CA ASP A 40 -7.96 -18.11 -9.21
C ASP A 40 -7.62 -18.48 -10.67
N LYS A 41 -6.82 -19.54 -10.87
CA LYS A 41 -6.61 -20.13 -12.21
C LYS A 41 -7.84 -20.86 -12.71
N ASP A 42 -8.50 -21.60 -11.81
CA ASP A 42 -9.69 -22.36 -12.15
C ASP A 42 -10.86 -21.43 -12.45
N GLN A 43 -11.01 -20.33 -11.70
CA GLN A 43 -11.98 -19.26 -12.00
C GLN A 43 -11.74 -18.65 -13.38
N LEU A 44 -10.49 -18.35 -13.76
CA LEU A 44 -10.19 -17.86 -15.11
C LEU A 44 -10.58 -18.89 -16.18
N LYS A 45 -10.26 -20.17 -16.00
CA LYS A 45 -10.65 -21.21 -16.96
C LYS A 45 -12.15 -21.33 -17.09
N GLU A 46 -12.89 -21.25 -15.99
CA GLU A 46 -14.35 -21.29 -15.99
C GLU A 46 -14.94 -20.12 -16.77
N GLN A 47 -14.49 -18.90 -16.49
CA GLN A 47 -14.91 -17.69 -17.23
C GLN A 47 -14.63 -17.79 -18.73
N LEU A 48 -13.47 -18.32 -19.12
CA LEU A 48 -13.11 -18.52 -20.53
C LEU A 48 -13.95 -19.61 -21.19
N ALA A 49 -14.27 -20.69 -20.48
CA ALA A 49 -15.10 -21.78 -20.99
C ALA A 49 -16.56 -21.35 -21.23
N GLN A 50 -17.02 -20.32 -20.51
CA GLN A 50 -18.35 -19.76 -20.67
C GLN A 50 -18.47 -18.79 -21.85
N VAL A 51 -17.37 -18.31 -22.43
CA VAL A 51 -17.41 -17.35 -23.55
C VAL A 51 -18.13 -17.96 -24.75
N GLU A 52 -19.11 -17.24 -25.29
CA GLU A 52 -19.86 -17.70 -26.46
C GLU A 52 -18.94 -17.83 -27.68
N THR A 53 -18.85 -19.05 -28.23
CA THR A 53 -17.94 -19.41 -29.33
C THR A 53 -18.30 -18.76 -30.65
N THR A 54 -19.53 -18.25 -30.79
CA THR A 54 -20.01 -17.47 -31.94
C THR A 54 -19.85 -15.96 -31.77
N SER A 55 -19.40 -15.48 -30.62
CA SER A 55 -19.24 -14.04 -30.35
C SER A 55 -17.97 -13.46 -30.98
N ASN A 56 -17.96 -12.16 -31.27
CA ASN A 56 -16.75 -11.46 -31.73
C ASN A 56 -15.62 -11.47 -30.69
N GLN A 57 -15.93 -11.65 -29.40
CA GLN A 57 -14.94 -11.71 -28.33
C GLN A 57 -14.08 -12.98 -28.43
N ILE A 58 -14.57 -14.07 -29.03
CA ILE A 58 -13.76 -15.29 -29.17
C ILE A 58 -12.51 -15.07 -30.01
N ALA A 59 -12.61 -14.23 -31.05
CA ALA A 59 -11.50 -13.90 -31.94
C ALA A 59 -10.43 -13.02 -31.29
N TRP A 60 -10.76 -12.40 -30.15
CA TRP A 60 -9.84 -11.59 -29.36
C TRP A 60 -8.85 -12.45 -28.56
N PHE A 61 -9.20 -13.69 -28.25
CA PHE A 61 -8.36 -14.66 -27.56
C PHE A 61 -7.40 -15.42 -28.50
N PRO A 62 -6.37 -16.11 -27.96
CA PRO A 62 -5.56 -17.04 -28.74
C PRO A 62 -6.40 -18.15 -29.37
N ASP A 63 -5.89 -18.68 -30.48
CA ASP A 63 -6.46 -19.88 -31.07
C ASP A 63 -6.21 -21.08 -30.11
N GLU A 64 -7.11 -22.07 -30.12
CA GLU A 64 -7.10 -23.22 -29.20
C GLU A 64 -7.18 -22.85 -27.70
N LEU A 65 -8.02 -21.87 -27.34
CA LEU A 65 -8.17 -21.35 -25.97
C LEU A 65 -8.22 -22.43 -24.87
N GLY A 66 -8.90 -23.56 -25.12
CA GLY A 66 -9.04 -24.66 -24.16
C GLY A 66 -7.75 -25.42 -23.82
N SER A 67 -6.72 -25.38 -24.67
CA SER A 67 -5.43 -26.06 -24.46
C SER A 67 -4.36 -25.14 -23.84
N GLN A 68 -4.62 -23.83 -23.82
CA GLN A 68 -3.65 -22.83 -23.39
C GLN A 68 -3.35 -22.90 -21.89
N ARG A 69 -2.05 -22.85 -21.53
CA ARG A 69 -1.62 -22.88 -20.13
C ARG A 69 -1.92 -21.54 -19.45
N VAL A 70 -2.61 -21.58 -18.30
CA VAL A 70 -2.81 -20.40 -17.44
C VAL A 70 -1.59 -20.19 -16.55
N THR A 71 -0.98 -19.00 -16.65
CA THR A 71 0.17 -18.60 -15.81
C THR A 71 -0.22 -17.54 -14.78
N VAL A 72 0.44 -17.55 -13.62
CA VAL A 72 0.24 -16.60 -12.50
C VAL A 72 1.55 -15.90 -12.16
N PHE A 73 1.49 -14.81 -11.39
CA PHE A 73 2.70 -14.21 -10.83
C PHE A 73 3.46 -15.22 -9.97
N GLY A 74 4.78 -15.18 -10.04
CA GLY A 74 5.66 -16.07 -9.28
C GLY A 74 7.04 -15.47 -9.09
N LYS A 75 8.02 -16.31 -8.72
CA LYS A 75 9.39 -15.91 -8.33
C LYS A 75 10.05 -14.86 -9.24
N THR A 76 10.03 -15.05 -10.55
CA THR A 76 10.65 -14.10 -11.50
C THR A 76 9.96 -12.74 -11.55
N ASN A 77 8.67 -12.68 -11.20
CA ASN A 77 7.95 -11.42 -11.08
C ASN A 77 8.23 -10.72 -9.74
N PHE A 78 8.52 -11.47 -8.67
CA PHE A 78 8.89 -10.89 -7.38
C PHE A 78 10.26 -10.22 -7.38
N ASP A 79 11.20 -10.71 -8.17
CA ASP A 79 12.48 -10.04 -8.44
C ASP A 79 12.28 -8.63 -9.01
N SER A 80 11.28 -8.45 -9.89
CA SER A 80 10.94 -7.14 -10.44
C SER A 80 10.32 -6.18 -9.42
N VAL A 81 9.61 -6.69 -8.40
CA VAL A 81 9.08 -5.86 -7.31
C VAL A 81 10.23 -5.29 -6.49
N ILE A 82 11.21 -6.12 -6.12
CA ILE A 82 12.37 -5.65 -5.36
C ILE A 82 13.19 -4.67 -6.19
N SER A 83 13.46 -5.00 -7.45
CA SER A 83 14.18 -4.12 -8.37
C SER A 83 13.50 -2.76 -8.47
N SER A 84 12.18 -2.72 -8.74
CA SER A 84 11.44 -1.46 -8.83
C SER A 84 11.43 -0.69 -7.51
N THR A 85 11.32 -1.40 -6.38
CA THR A 85 11.42 -0.81 -5.03
C THR A 85 12.75 -0.08 -4.84
N LEU A 86 13.86 -0.71 -5.22
CA LEU A 86 15.20 -0.13 -5.13
C LEU A 86 15.46 0.96 -6.18
N GLU A 87 14.68 1.03 -7.25
CA GLU A 87 14.81 2.09 -8.25
C GLU A 87 13.97 3.33 -7.88
N ALA A 88 12.69 3.13 -7.66
CA ALA A 88 11.70 4.20 -7.46
C ALA A 88 11.59 4.64 -6.00
N ARG A 89 11.68 3.70 -5.04
CA ARG A 89 11.41 3.94 -3.60
C ARG A 89 12.65 3.84 -2.72
N ARG A 90 13.85 3.96 -3.30
CA ARG A 90 15.14 3.82 -2.58
C ARG A 90 15.29 4.72 -1.36
N GLN A 91 14.81 5.96 -1.42
CA GLN A 91 14.85 6.87 -0.28
C GLN A 91 13.96 6.38 0.86
N ASP A 92 12.78 5.85 0.52
CA ASP A 92 11.86 5.24 1.50
C ASP A 92 12.46 3.97 2.10
N VAL A 93 13.13 3.13 1.29
CA VAL A 93 13.88 1.94 1.76
C VAL A 93 14.95 2.34 2.79
N VAL A 94 15.80 3.31 2.44
CA VAL A 94 16.84 3.81 3.34
C VAL A 94 16.20 4.36 4.61
N ALA A 95 15.18 5.22 4.49
CA ALA A 95 14.52 5.81 5.65
C ALA A 95 13.85 4.76 6.56
N ALA A 96 13.17 3.76 6.00
CA ALA A 96 12.50 2.72 6.76
C ALA A 96 13.51 1.84 7.52
N ILE A 97 14.60 1.43 6.85
CA ILE A 97 15.64 0.60 7.46
C ILE A 97 16.41 1.37 8.54
N LEU A 98 16.76 2.64 8.32
CA LEU A 98 17.45 3.44 9.34
C LEU A 98 16.57 3.75 10.56
N ASN A 99 15.24 3.69 10.41
CA ASN A 99 14.29 3.81 11.51
C ASN A 99 13.89 2.44 12.09
N PHE A 100 14.77 1.43 12.03
CA PHE A 100 14.48 0.06 12.47
C PHE A 100 13.85 0.00 13.87
N ASP A 101 14.39 0.70 14.85
CA ASP A 101 13.87 0.69 16.23
C ASP A 101 12.45 1.27 16.33
N LYS A 102 12.09 2.24 15.49
CA LYS A 102 10.71 2.76 15.44
C LYS A 102 9.73 1.66 15.02
N TYR A 103 10.11 0.82 14.05
CA TYR A 103 9.31 -0.35 13.68
C TYR A 103 9.33 -1.39 14.80
N ALA A 104 10.48 -1.60 15.45
CA ALA A 104 10.65 -2.53 16.58
C ALA A 104 9.66 -2.19 17.70
N GLU A 105 9.65 -0.94 18.15
CA GLU A 105 8.73 -0.46 19.19
C GLU A 105 7.26 -0.62 18.80
N ARG A 106 6.91 -0.41 17.52
CA ARG A 106 5.55 -0.69 17.04
C ARG A 106 5.19 -2.16 17.19
N VAL A 107 6.10 -3.08 16.86
CA VAL A 107 5.85 -4.53 16.99
C VAL A 107 5.85 -4.97 18.46
N VAL A 108 6.70 -4.39 19.32
CA VAL A 108 6.65 -4.63 20.77
C VAL A 108 5.27 -4.29 21.32
N ASN A 109 4.74 -3.12 20.97
CA ASN A 109 3.41 -2.70 21.37
C ASN A 109 2.30 -3.58 20.76
N GLU A 110 2.47 -4.05 19.53
CA GLU A 110 1.54 -5.00 18.89
C GLU A 110 1.51 -6.34 19.66
N PHE A 111 2.68 -6.87 20.05
CA PHE A 111 2.79 -8.13 20.77
C PHE A 111 2.27 -8.03 22.20
N ALA A 112 2.56 -6.93 22.91
CA ALA A 112 2.03 -6.69 24.26
C ALA A 112 0.50 -6.57 24.30
N LYS A 113 -0.14 -6.13 23.19
CA LYS A 113 -1.60 -6.11 23.04
C LYS A 113 -2.20 -7.50 22.80
N LEU A 114 -1.43 -8.44 22.24
CA LEU A 114 -1.87 -9.82 22.08
C LEU A 114 -1.89 -10.53 23.43
N ASP A 115 -0.85 -10.35 24.23
CA ASP A 115 -0.77 -10.83 25.60
C ASP A 115 0.23 -9.97 26.39
N GLN A 116 -0.19 -9.46 27.56
CA GLN A 116 0.63 -8.56 28.39
C GLN A 116 1.88 -9.23 28.96
N SER A 117 1.96 -10.56 28.94
CA SER A 117 3.14 -11.31 29.39
C SER A 117 4.28 -11.36 28.37
N VAL A 118 4.03 -10.95 27.11
CA VAL A 118 5.06 -10.96 26.06
C VAL A 118 5.99 -9.74 26.21
N ASP A 119 7.20 -10.01 26.68
CA ASP A 119 8.27 -9.02 26.88
C ASP A 119 9.44 -9.31 25.92
N ILE A 120 9.45 -8.61 24.78
CA ILE A 120 10.46 -8.80 23.73
C ILE A 120 11.89 -8.50 24.22
N PRO A 121 12.17 -7.36 24.90
CA PRO A 121 13.48 -7.12 25.49
C PRO A 121 13.98 -8.29 26.36
N ARG A 122 13.11 -8.85 27.20
CA ARG A 122 13.45 -10.02 28.03
C ARG A 122 13.69 -11.27 27.20
N VAL A 123 12.87 -11.54 26.19
CA VAL A 123 13.07 -12.68 25.27
C VAL A 123 14.45 -12.62 24.62
N LEU A 124 14.83 -11.47 24.06
CA LEU A 124 16.14 -11.28 23.42
C LEU A 124 17.30 -11.37 24.41
N LYS A 125 17.11 -10.84 25.63
CA LYS A 125 18.07 -10.99 26.73
C LYS A 125 18.36 -12.46 27.05
N VAL A 126 17.32 -13.31 27.12
CA VAL A 126 17.48 -14.76 27.36
C VAL A 126 18.25 -15.43 26.23
N LEU A 127 18.07 -14.97 24.98
CA LEU A 127 18.82 -15.46 23.82
C LEU A 127 20.26 -14.93 23.75
N GLY A 128 20.62 -13.96 24.58
CA GLY A 128 22.00 -13.56 24.82
C GLY A 128 22.33 -12.10 24.54
N CYS A 129 21.36 -11.26 24.18
CA CYS A 129 21.57 -9.82 24.05
C CYS A 129 20.28 -9.02 24.34
N GLU A 130 20.32 -8.17 25.36
CA GLU A 130 19.24 -7.23 25.66
C GLU A 130 19.37 -6.01 24.73
N PRO A 131 18.28 -5.55 24.08
CA PRO A 131 18.30 -4.35 23.24
C PRO A 131 18.91 -3.14 23.98
N GLY A 132 19.74 -2.36 23.29
CA GLY A 132 20.41 -1.18 23.85
C GLY A 132 21.66 -1.46 24.68
N THR A 133 21.98 -2.72 25.00
CA THR A 133 23.21 -3.06 25.74
C THR A 133 24.45 -3.15 24.85
N LYS A 134 24.27 -3.27 23.53
CA LYS A 134 25.34 -3.35 22.54
C LYS A 134 24.97 -2.56 21.29
N THR A 135 26.00 -2.05 20.62
CA THR A 135 25.89 -1.35 19.35
C THR A 135 27.01 -1.80 18.42
N PHE A 136 26.74 -1.83 17.12
CA PHE A 136 27.72 -2.11 16.07
C PHE A 136 28.07 -0.86 15.25
N ALA A 137 27.61 0.33 15.63
CA ALA A 137 27.79 1.57 14.86
C ALA A 137 29.27 1.89 14.55
N GLN A 138 30.19 1.55 15.45
CA GLN A 138 31.63 1.78 15.27
C GLN A 138 32.37 0.56 14.68
N GLU A 139 31.80 -0.63 14.82
CA GLU A 139 32.39 -1.89 14.33
C GLU A 139 32.06 -2.12 12.85
N ILE A 140 30.92 -1.61 12.39
CA ILE A 140 30.45 -1.75 11.00
C ILE A 140 30.29 -0.36 10.39
N VAL A 141 31.26 0.03 9.56
CA VAL A 141 31.27 1.31 8.86
C VAL A 141 31.06 1.08 7.37
N LEU A 142 30.01 1.70 6.81
CA LEU A 142 29.75 1.64 5.38
C LEU A 142 30.79 2.48 4.61
N ASN A 143 31.07 2.08 3.36
CA ASN A 143 32.00 2.81 2.51
C ASN A 143 31.48 4.24 2.24
N ASN A 144 32.37 5.24 2.36
CA ASN A 144 32.05 6.64 2.09
C ASN A 144 31.55 6.90 0.67
N SER A 145 31.87 6.04 -0.31
CA SER A 145 31.31 6.14 -1.65
C SER A 145 29.83 5.79 -1.73
N LEU A 146 29.32 4.98 -0.79
CA LEU A 146 27.89 4.66 -0.68
C LEU A 146 27.13 5.69 0.14
N THR A 147 27.82 6.57 0.88
CA THR A 147 27.21 7.42 1.90
C THR A 147 27.71 8.86 1.83
N GLY A 148 26.78 9.82 1.69
CA GLY A 148 27.06 11.25 1.74
C GLY A 148 27.39 11.82 3.13
N LYS A 149 27.82 10.97 4.09
CA LYS A 149 28.04 11.17 5.55
C LYS A 149 26.89 10.64 6.44
N ASN A 150 27.28 9.77 7.39
CA ASN A 150 26.55 9.17 8.52
C ASN A 150 25.31 8.30 8.23
N LEU A 151 25.52 6.98 8.27
CA LEU A 151 24.48 5.95 8.37
C LEU A 151 24.64 5.11 9.66
N ASP A 152 24.98 5.74 10.77
CA ASP A 152 25.05 5.07 12.09
C ASP A 152 23.70 4.46 12.50
N GLY A 153 22.60 4.78 11.80
CA GLY A 153 21.24 4.41 12.18
C GLY A 153 20.98 2.90 12.29
N LEU A 154 21.27 2.09 11.25
CA LEU A 154 20.94 0.65 11.31
C LEU A 154 21.86 -0.11 12.26
N PHE A 155 23.18 0.07 12.14
CA PHE A 155 24.14 -0.63 12.99
C PHE A 155 24.21 -0.04 14.41
N GLY A 156 23.66 1.16 14.61
CA GLY A 156 23.43 1.78 15.90
C GLY A 156 22.09 1.43 16.54
N SER A 157 21.16 0.80 15.81
CA SER A 157 19.85 0.42 16.34
C SER A 157 19.97 -0.62 17.44
N ASP A 158 19.18 -0.44 18.50
CA ASP A 158 19.18 -1.26 19.70
C ASP A 158 18.73 -2.69 19.39
N TYR A 159 17.64 -2.83 18.64
CA TYR A 159 17.09 -4.14 18.28
C TYR A 159 17.92 -4.83 17.19
N PHE A 160 18.36 -4.09 16.16
CA PHE A 160 19.18 -4.67 15.10
C PHE A 160 20.52 -5.19 15.64
N SER A 161 21.17 -4.40 16.52
CA SER A 161 22.41 -4.80 17.19
C SER A 161 22.22 -6.01 18.10
N ALA A 162 21.09 -6.12 18.79
CA ALA A 162 20.78 -7.29 19.60
C ALA A 162 20.74 -8.57 18.75
N TYR A 163 20.01 -8.57 17.62
CA TYR A 163 19.98 -9.71 16.70
C TYR A 163 21.36 -10.06 16.15
N MET A 164 22.15 -9.07 15.73
CA MET A 164 23.51 -9.28 15.25
C MET A 164 24.40 -9.97 16.30
N ASP A 165 24.33 -9.54 17.56
CA ASP A 165 25.13 -10.16 18.62
C ASP A 165 24.65 -11.57 18.99
N ILE A 166 23.33 -11.83 18.98
CA ILE A 166 22.76 -13.16 19.23
C ILE A 166 23.20 -14.13 18.11
N ILE A 167 23.10 -13.73 16.85
CA ILE A 167 23.55 -14.53 15.70
C ILE A 167 25.05 -14.84 15.83
N ARG A 168 25.87 -13.82 16.12
CA ARG A 168 27.33 -13.98 16.27
C ARG A 168 27.71 -14.99 17.36
N LYS A 169 26.91 -15.08 18.43
CA LYS A 169 27.12 -16.01 19.55
C LYS A 169 26.52 -17.41 19.30
N GLY A 170 25.82 -17.62 18.19
CA GLY A 170 25.08 -18.87 17.95
C GLY A 170 23.89 -19.04 18.91
N GLY A 171 23.22 -17.95 19.30
CA GLY A 171 22.11 -17.98 20.27
C GLY A 171 20.80 -18.59 19.74
N PHE A 172 20.74 -18.94 18.44
CA PHE A 172 19.63 -19.64 17.81
C PHE A 172 20.01 -21.09 17.49
N SER A 173 19.06 -22.01 17.66
CA SER A 173 19.18 -23.39 17.19
C SER A 173 19.21 -23.46 15.67
N GLU A 174 19.66 -24.60 15.14
CA GLU A 174 19.71 -24.88 13.70
C GLU A 174 18.36 -24.63 12.99
N SER A 175 17.23 -24.91 13.66
CA SER A 175 15.89 -24.68 13.12
C SER A 175 15.51 -23.21 12.89
N TYR A 176 16.16 -22.26 13.57
CA TYR A 176 15.87 -20.82 13.47
C TYR A 176 17.01 -20.00 12.88
N SER A 177 18.26 -20.46 13.06
CA SER A 177 19.46 -19.73 12.70
C SER A 177 19.47 -19.28 11.24
N ASP A 178 19.13 -20.17 10.31
CA ASP A 178 19.14 -19.86 8.88
C ASP A 178 18.10 -18.79 8.52
N ASN A 179 16.88 -18.91 9.05
CA ASN A 179 15.81 -17.96 8.78
C ASN A 179 16.10 -16.58 9.39
N VAL A 180 16.57 -16.52 10.63
CA VAL A 180 16.90 -15.27 11.30
C VAL A 180 18.08 -14.58 10.61
N THR A 181 19.12 -15.34 10.26
CA THR A 181 20.29 -14.81 9.54
C THR A 181 19.91 -14.29 8.17
N MET A 182 19.04 -15.02 7.44
CA MET A 182 18.53 -14.59 6.14
C MET A 182 17.75 -13.28 6.23
N LEU A 183 16.86 -13.11 7.23
CA LEU A 183 16.09 -11.88 7.41
C LEU A 183 16.99 -10.67 7.72
N ILE A 184 17.95 -10.82 8.63
CA ILE A 184 18.93 -9.76 8.95
C ILE A 184 19.79 -9.42 7.74
N ARG A 185 20.31 -10.43 7.04
CA ARG A 185 21.11 -10.25 5.82
C ARG A 185 20.31 -9.51 4.75
N SER A 186 19.04 -9.86 4.55
CA SER A 186 18.17 -9.21 3.56
C SER A 186 18.00 -7.72 3.82
N LEU A 187 17.85 -7.29 5.08
CA LEU A 187 17.79 -5.87 5.41
C LEU A 187 19.07 -5.12 5.03
N ILE A 188 20.23 -5.74 5.26
CA ILE A 188 21.52 -5.19 4.84
C ILE A 188 21.61 -5.13 3.31
N GLU A 189 21.21 -6.20 2.62
CA GLU A 189 21.18 -6.28 1.16
C GLU A 189 20.29 -5.19 0.55
N LEU A 190 19.08 -4.97 1.08
CA LEU A 190 18.16 -3.92 0.64
C LEU A 190 18.74 -2.52 0.88
N LEU A 191 19.35 -2.28 2.04
CA LEU A 191 20.01 -1.00 2.34
C LEU A 191 21.14 -0.72 1.36
N ILE A 192 22.04 -1.69 1.15
CA ILE A 192 23.16 -1.57 0.21
C ILE A 192 22.64 -1.40 -1.22
N GLY A 193 21.60 -2.13 -1.61
CA GLY A 193 20.97 -2.00 -2.93
C GLY A 193 20.43 -0.60 -3.18
N ALA A 194 19.75 0.00 -2.19
CA ALA A 194 19.18 1.34 -2.30
C ALA A 194 20.28 2.42 -2.38
N LEU A 195 21.30 2.33 -1.53
CA LEU A 195 22.45 3.25 -1.54
C LEU A 195 23.28 3.11 -2.81
N GLY A 196 23.50 1.88 -3.26
CA GLY A 196 24.18 1.57 -4.52
C GLY A 196 23.46 2.20 -5.71
N LYS A 197 22.13 2.10 -5.76
CA LYS A 197 21.34 2.72 -6.84
C LYS A 197 21.51 4.23 -6.87
N GLU A 198 21.54 4.88 -5.72
CA GLU A 198 21.81 6.32 -5.63
C GLU A 198 23.20 6.67 -6.16
N LEU A 199 24.23 5.88 -5.79
CA LEU A 199 25.58 6.05 -6.31
C LEU A 199 25.63 5.88 -7.83
N VAL A 200 25.04 4.82 -8.37
CA VAL A 200 25.02 4.56 -9.82
C VAL A 200 24.24 5.63 -10.58
N ASN A 201 23.12 6.11 -10.04
CA ASN A 201 22.39 7.23 -10.61
C ASN A 201 23.26 8.49 -10.63
N THR A 202 23.96 8.79 -9.52
CA THR A 202 24.87 9.94 -9.45
C THR A 202 25.99 9.83 -10.47
N LEU A 203 26.60 8.65 -10.61
CA LEU A 203 27.64 8.39 -11.60
C LEU A 203 27.11 8.55 -13.03
N ASN A 204 25.93 8.01 -13.35
CA ASN A 204 25.35 8.10 -14.68
C ASN A 204 24.87 9.51 -15.06
N SER A 205 24.34 10.28 -14.10
CA SER A 205 23.88 11.65 -14.33
C SER A 205 25.00 12.70 -14.30
N ASN A 206 26.11 12.39 -13.62
CA ASN A 206 27.24 13.30 -13.47
C ASN A 206 28.57 12.61 -13.82
N ILE A 207 28.62 11.90 -14.96
CA ILE A 207 29.85 11.23 -15.44
C ILE A 207 30.99 12.25 -15.54
N PHE A 208 30.68 13.42 -16.08
CA PHE A 208 31.59 14.55 -16.17
C PHE A 208 31.16 15.63 -15.19
N LYS A 209 32.07 16.10 -14.33
CA LYS A 209 31.81 17.24 -13.43
C LYS A 209 31.59 18.55 -14.19
N LYS A 210 32.08 18.63 -15.43
CA LYS A 210 31.90 19.75 -16.36
C LYS A 210 32.12 19.22 -17.78
N ALA A 211 31.22 19.53 -18.70
CA ALA A 211 31.35 19.32 -20.14
C ALA A 211 30.85 20.58 -20.86
N PRO A 212 31.27 20.83 -22.11
CA PRO A 212 30.68 21.90 -22.93
C PRO A 212 29.25 21.55 -23.34
N ASP A 213 28.28 22.44 -23.09
CA ASP A 213 26.86 22.23 -23.41
C ASP A 213 26.57 22.24 -24.93
N ASP A 214 27.51 22.72 -25.74
CA ASP A 214 27.40 22.83 -27.20
C ASP A 214 27.88 21.58 -27.95
N VAL A 215 28.38 20.56 -27.24
CA VAL A 215 28.93 19.33 -27.82
C VAL A 215 28.01 18.14 -27.55
N ALA A 216 27.15 17.83 -28.53
CA ALA A 216 26.18 16.73 -28.46
C ALA A 216 26.79 15.33 -28.22
N LEU A 217 28.10 15.13 -28.46
CA LEU A 217 28.79 13.87 -28.21
C LEU A 217 28.64 13.38 -26.75
N PHE A 218 28.56 14.30 -25.79
CA PHE A 218 28.49 13.94 -24.37
C PHE A 218 27.07 13.55 -23.92
N ASP A 219 26.03 13.91 -24.68
CA ASP A 219 24.63 13.60 -24.35
C ASP A 219 24.33 12.10 -24.48
N ASP A 220 25.03 11.41 -25.40
CA ASP A 220 24.88 9.96 -25.64
C ASP A 220 25.66 9.10 -24.62
N ILE A 221 26.50 9.71 -23.79
CA ILE A 221 27.34 9.02 -22.80
C ILE A 221 26.58 9.04 -21.47
N GLY A 222 25.65 8.11 -21.31
CA GLY A 222 24.85 7.93 -20.09
C GLY A 222 24.40 6.48 -19.90
N GLY A 223 24.09 6.08 -18.66
CA GLY A 223 23.56 4.74 -18.36
C GLY A 223 24.58 3.59 -18.53
N ILE A 224 25.88 3.89 -18.49
CA ILE A 224 26.98 2.93 -18.61
C ILE A 224 27.02 2.01 -17.39
N PHE A 225 26.85 2.58 -16.19
CA PHE A 225 26.87 1.83 -14.94
C PHE A 225 25.48 1.25 -14.68
N ARG A 226 25.42 -0.06 -14.40
CA ARG A 226 24.19 -0.76 -14.03
C ARG A 226 24.43 -1.57 -12.76
N LEU A 227 23.44 -1.55 -11.88
CA LEU A 227 23.38 -2.48 -10.77
C LEU A 227 22.53 -3.67 -11.17
N ASP A 228 22.99 -4.83 -10.73
CA ASP A 228 22.27 -6.07 -10.87
C ASP A 228 21.63 -6.40 -9.53
N PHE A 229 20.29 -6.30 -9.48
CA PHE A 229 19.52 -6.58 -8.28
C PHE A 229 19.20 -8.05 -8.09
N ARG A 230 19.66 -8.93 -9.02
CA ARG A 230 19.41 -10.36 -8.92
C ARG A 230 19.81 -10.84 -7.52
N ARG A 231 18.83 -11.38 -6.79
CA ARG A 231 18.95 -11.98 -5.45
C ARG A 231 18.99 -11.02 -4.26
N VAL A 232 19.04 -9.70 -4.44
CA VAL A 232 19.01 -8.73 -3.33
C VAL A 232 17.69 -8.89 -2.57
N GLY A 233 17.72 -9.37 -1.33
CA GLY A 233 16.55 -9.54 -0.47
C GLY A 233 15.47 -10.52 -0.96
N LEU A 234 15.71 -11.22 -2.06
CA LEU A 234 14.72 -12.09 -2.71
C LEU A 234 14.41 -13.32 -1.84
N ASP A 235 15.42 -13.94 -1.23
CA ASP A 235 15.23 -15.14 -0.41
C ASP A 235 14.33 -14.84 0.81
N ALA A 236 14.57 -13.71 1.49
CA ALA A 236 13.73 -13.27 2.60
C ALA A 236 12.32 -12.87 2.16
N PHE A 237 12.17 -12.26 0.98
CA PHE A 237 10.85 -11.94 0.45
C PHE A 237 10.06 -13.21 0.09
N GLU A 238 10.70 -14.18 -0.57
CA GLU A 238 10.08 -15.48 -0.86
C GLU A 238 9.69 -16.24 0.40
N HIS A 239 10.54 -16.18 1.42
CA HIS A 239 10.26 -16.74 2.73
C HIS A 239 9.02 -16.08 3.36
N LEU A 240 8.98 -14.74 3.38
CA LEU A 240 7.84 -13.97 3.87
C LEU A 240 6.51 -14.31 3.17
N LEU A 241 6.56 -14.60 1.86
CA LEU A 241 5.38 -14.98 1.07
C LEU A 241 4.91 -16.42 1.31
N LYS A 242 5.78 -17.31 1.80
CA LYS A 242 5.41 -18.69 2.19
C LYS A 242 4.81 -18.75 3.58
N GLU A 243 5.17 -17.79 4.43
CA GLU A 243 4.66 -17.68 5.79
C GLU A 243 3.19 -17.24 5.81
N LYS A 244 2.47 -17.68 6.86
CA LYS A 244 1.08 -17.30 7.04
C LYS A 244 0.96 -15.79 7.36
N PRO A 245 -0.18 -15.17 7.01
CA PRO A 245 -0.53 -13.83 7.47
C PRO A 245 -0.39 -13.66 9.00
N PHE A 246 -0.03 -12.46 9.45
CA PHE A 246 0.23 -12.22 10.88
C PHE A 246 -1.01 -12.42 11.76
N ASN A 247 -2.22 -12.13 11.27
CA ASN A 247 -3.46 -12.41 12.01
C ASN A 247 -3.64 -13.90 12.35
N ILE A 248 -3.08 -14.82 11.55
CA ILE A 248 -3.06 -16.26 11.84
C ILE A 248 -1.84 -16.60 12.70
N ARG A 249 -0.64 -16.12 12.34
CA ARG A 249 0.59 -16.38 13.11
C ARG A 249 0.51 -15.88 14.55
N SER A 250 -0.19 -14.77 14.80
CA SER A 250 -0.39 -14.22 16.15
C SER A 250 -1.12 -15.19 17.09
N GLN A 251 -2.02 -16.03 16.57
CA GLN A 251 -2.66 -17.08 17.37
C GLN A 251 -1.69 -18.23 17.68
N GLU A 252 -0.78 -18.55 16.76
CA GLU A 252 0.27 -19.54 16.95
C GLU A 252 1.35 -19.01 17.91
N LEU A 253 1.65 -17.72 17.86
CA LEU A 253 2.52 -16.99 18.81
C LEU A 253 2.05 -17.16 20.24
N ILE A 254 0.76 -16.89 20.51
CA ILE A 254 0.19 -17.04 21.85
C ILE A 254 0.34 -18.49 22.34
N LYS A 255 0.12 -19.47 21.48
CA LYS A 255 0.23 -20.89 21.85
C LYS A 255 1.67 -21.34 22.17
N ASN A 256 2.67 -20.67 21.60
CA ASN A 256 4.08 -21.06 21.70
C ASN A 256 4.93 -19.99 22.41
N MET A 257 4.32 -19.13 23.22
CA MET A 257 5.00 -17.99 23.88
C MET A 257 6.12 -18.40 24.83
N SER A 258 6.14 -19.64 25.31
CA SER A 258 7.21 -20.17 26.16
C SER A 258 8.51 -20.44 25.41
N ASP A 259 8.47 -20.56 24.08
CA ASP A 259 9.66 -20.72 23.25
C ASP A 259 10.20 -19.33 22.84
N ASN A 260 11.22 -18.87 23.58
CA ASN A 260 11.86 -17.58 23.32
C ASN A 260 12.43 -17.47 21.90
N GLN A 261 12.91 -18.57 21.30
CA GLN A 261 13.45 -18.54 19.94
C GLN A 261 12.34 -18.36 18.91
N TYR A 262 11.22 -19.06 19.10
CA TYR A 262 10.03 -18.86 18.27
C TYR A 262 9.51 -17.42 18.36
N VAL A 263 9.37 -16.88 19.58
CA VAL A 263 8.90 -15.51 19.80
C VAL A 263 9.84 -14.49 19.15
N ALA A 264 11.16 -14.64 19.31
CA ALA A 264 12.14 -13.77 18.67
C ALA A 264 12.11 -13.88 17.14
N TYR A 265 11.94 -15.09 16.58
CA TYR A 265 11.81 -15.26 15.14
C TYR A 265 10.53 -14.58 14.61
N GLN A 266 9.39 -14.77 15.28
CA GLN A 266 8.12 -14.14 14.89
C GLN A 266 8.16 -12.62 15.00
N PHE A 267 8.85 -12.07 16.01
CA PHE A 267 9.11 -10.64 16.15
C PHE A 267 9.89 -10.09 14.95
N LEU A 268 11.02 -10.71 14.60
CA LEU A 268 11.82 -10.28 13.44
C LEU A 268 11.07 -10.41 12.11
N LEU A 269 10.30 -11.49 11.94
CA LEU A 269 9.50 -11.70 10.75
C LEU A 269 8.41 -10.62 10.62
N ARG A 270 7.74 -10.24 11.72
CA ARG A 270 6.75 -9.15 11.73
C ARG A 270 7.41 -7.79 11.48
N LEU A 271 8.62 -7.57 11.98
CA LEU A 271 9.39 -6.36 11.67
C LEU A 271 9.70 -6.24 10.18
N TYR A 272 10.25 -7.31 9.61
CA TYR A 272 10.57 -7.37 8.19
C TYR A 272 9.32 -7.13 7.32
N GLU A 273 8.20 -7.74 7.70
CA GLU A 273 6.90 -7.55 7.07
C GLU A 273 6.47 -6.07 7.07
N LEU A 274 6.49 -5.39 8.23
CA LEU A 274 6.08 -3.99 8.33
C LEU A 274 7.01 -3.05 7.54
N ILE A 275 8.32 -3.28 7.58
CA ILE A 275 9.29 -2.51 6.80
C ILE A 275 9.02 -2.71 5.31
N PHE A 276 8.95 -3.96 4.85
CA PHE A 276 8.76 -4.28 3.44
C PHE A 276 7.42 -3.74 2.91
N SER A 277 6.31 -3.97 3.62
CA SER A 277 4.99 -3.45 3.25
C SER A 277 4.94 -1.91 3.18
N SER A 278 5.85 -1.21 3.86
CA SER A 278 5.92 0.25 3.80
C SER A 278 6.68 0.79 2.58
N VAL A 279 7.52 -0.02 1.93
CA VAL A 279 8.42 0.42 0.86
C VAL A 279 8.24 -0.31 -0.46
N ALA A 280 7.59 -1.48 -0.47
CA ALA A 280 7.47 -2.31 -1.65
C ALA A 280 6.66 -1.66 -2.77
N ASP A 281 7.25 -1.65 -3.97
CA ASP A 281 6.65 -1.11 -5.20
C ASP A 281 5.90 -2.19 -5.98
N TYR A 282 4.78 -2.64 -5.41
CA TYR A 282 3.89 -3.60 -6.08
C TYR A 282 3.16 -2.98 -7.27
N GLN A 283 3.04 -1.66 -7.30
CA GLN A 283 2.41 -0.91 -8.37
C GLN A 283 3.11 -1.12 -9.70
N ALA A 284 4.44 -1.01 -9.74
CA ALA A 284 5.19 -1.22 -10.97
C ALA A 284 4.96 -2.62 -11.58
N LEU A 285 4.76 -3.64 -10.74
CA LEU A 285 4.40 -4.98 -11.21
C LEU A 285 3.02 -4.98 -11.89
N VAL A 286 2.02 -4.32 -11.30
CA VAL A 286 0.68 -4.24 -11.88
C VAL A 286 0.68 -3.38 -13.14
N ASP A 287 1.29 -2.20 -13.10
CA ASP A 287 1.38 -1.26 -14.23
C ASP A 287 2.07 -1.88 -15.44
N SER A 288 3.16 -2.62 -15.22
CA SER A 288 3.85 -3.34 -16.30
C SER A 288 3.03 -4.48 -16.92
N HIS A 289 1.94 -4.91 -16.29
CA HIS A 289 1.08 -5.99 -16.77
C HIS A 289 -0.31 -5.53 -17.23
N PHE A 290 -0.77 -4.36 -16.80
CA PHE A 290 -2.16 -3.91 -16.97
C PHE A 290 -2.56 -3.80 -18.45
N SER A 291 -1.68 -3.28 -19.30
CA SER A 291 -1.96 -3.14 -20.74
C SER A 291 -2.21 -4.47 -21.46
N TYR A 292 -1.70 -5.59 -20.92
CA TYR A 292 -1.91 -6.91 -21.52
C TYR A 292 -3.31 -7.47 -21.27
N LEU A 293 -4.08 -6.87 -20.36
CA LEU A 293 -5.50 -7.16 -20.21
C LEU A 293 -6.26 -6.96 -21.53
N TYR A 294 -5.78 -6.05 -22.39
CA TYR A 294 -6.36 -5.73 -23.70
C TYR A 294 -5.84 -6.60 -24.86
N GLN A 295 -4.81 -7.43 -24.63
CA GLN A 295 -4.07 -8.12 -25.69
C GLN A 295 -3.86 -9.64 -25.44
N PRO A 296 -4.90 -10.42 -25.08
CA PRO A 296 -4.77 -11.84 -24.77
C PRO A 296 -4.18 -12.66 -25.92
N LYS A 297 -4.51 -12.34 -27.19
CA LYS A 297 -3.96 -13.05 -28.35
C LYS A 297 -2.46 -12.85 -28.56
N LYS A 298 -1.91 -11.69 -28.19
CA LYS A 298 -0.48 -11.38 -28.39
C LYS A 298 0.39 -11.91 -27.25
N GLU A 299 -0.08 -11.75 -26.01
CA GLU A 299 0.72 -11.97 -24.81
C GLU A 299 -0.10 -12.73 -23.75
N TRP A 300 -0.50 -13.96 -24.10
CA TRP A 300 -1.38 -14.80 -23.28
C TRP A 300 -0.89 -14.97 -21.83
N GLY A 301 0.41 -15.23 -21.64
CA GLY A 301 0.97 -15.42 -20.32
C GLY A 301 0.79 -14.18 -19.42
N LYS A 302 1.07 -12.98 -19.96
CA LYS A 302 0.92 -11.73 -19.20
C LYS A 302 -0.55 -11.39 -18.96
N PHE A 303 -1.42 -11.64 -19.94
CA PHE A 303 -2.88 -11.55 -19.77
C PHE A 303 -3.36 -12.44 -18.61
N CYS A 304 -2.97 -13.71 -18.57
CA CYS A 304 -3.35 -14.60 -17.46
C CYS A 304 -2.88 -14.07 -16.11
N LYS A 305 -1.66 -13.53 -16.01
CA LYS A 305 -1.11 -13.01 -14.75
C LYS A 305 -1.92 -11.85 -14.19
N ILE A 306 -2.20 -10.83 -15.00
CA ILE A 306 -2.99 -9.69 -14.53
C ILE A 306 -4.43 -10.09 -14.21
N THR A 307 -5.04 -10.93 -15.04
CA THR A 307 -6.42 -11.40 -14.84
C THR A 307 -6.57 -12.23 -13.56
N THR A 308 -5.70 -13.22 -13.35
CA THR A 308 -5.71 -14.03 -12.12
C THR A 308 -5.41 -13.20 -10.87
N PHE A 309 -4.55 -12.20 -11.00
CA PHE A 309 -4.33 -11.23 -9.92
C PHE A 309 -5.61 -10.47 -9.57
N LEU A 310 -6.34 -9.92 -10.55
CA LEU A 310 -7.62 -9.24 -10.30
C LEU A 310 -8.66 -10.16 -9.63
N PHE A 311 -8.73 -11.42 -10.02
CA PHE A 311 -9.57 -12.43 -9.33
C PHE A 311 -9.10 -12.68 -7.89
N THR A 312 -7.79 -12.78 -7.66
CA THR A 312 -7.23 -12.96 -6.32
C THR A 312 -7.58 -11.79 -5.41
N VAL A 313 -7.45 -10.56 -5.92
CA VAL A 313 -7.81 -9.31 -5.21
C VAL A 313 -9.29 -9.32 -4.86
N HIS A 314 -10.15 -9.66 -5.82
CA HIS A 314 -11.61 -9.73 -5.63
C HIS A 314 -12.01 -10.76 -4.57
N ARG A 315 -11.49 -11.99 -4.68
CA ARG A 315 -11.75 -13.07 -3.74
C ARG A 315 -11.27 -12.71 -2.34
N TYR A 316 -10.02 -12.25 -2.20
CA TYR A 316 -9.47 -11.84 -0.92
C TYR A 316 -10.32 -10.76 -0.26
N MET A 317 -10.67 -9.70 -1.00
CA MET A 317 -11.50 -8.61 -0.47
C MET A 317 -12.89 -9.10 -0.06
N SER A 318 -13.50 -10.01 -0.82
CA SER A 318 -14.80 -10.60 -0.50
C SER A 318 -14.73 -11.42 0.80
N GLU A 319 -13.70 -12.26 0.94
CA GLU A 319 -13.44 -13.04 2.18
C GLU A 319 -13.19 -12.12 3.39
N GLN A 320 -12.47 -11.01 3.23
CA GLN A 320 -12.26 -10.03 4.30
C GLN A 320 -13.59 -9.39 4.74
N VAL A 321 -14.44 -9.00 3.77
CA VAL A 321 -15.75 -8.39 4.07
C VAL A 321 -16.66 -9.35 4.86
N GLU A 322 -16.62 -10.65 4.58
CA GLU A 322 -17.37 -11.67 5.35
C GLU A 322 -16.87 -11.81 6.79
N GLN A 323 -15.57 -11.62 7.01
CA GLN A 323 -14.92 -11.74 8.33
C GLN A 323 -14.90 -10.42 9.11
N CYS A 324 -15.43 -9.34 8.55
CA CYS A 324 -15.35 -8.01 9.15
C CYS A 324 -16.03 -7.91 10.51
N LYS A 325 -15.47 -7.07 11.37
CA LYS A 325 -16.03 -6.77 12.69
C LYS A 325 -17.35 -6.02 12.51
N LYS A 326 -18.36 -6.38 13.32
CA LYS A 326 -19.61 -5.61 13.48
C LYS A 326 -19.39 -4.32 14.29
N GLY A 327 -18.22 -3.70 14.17
CA GLY A 327 -17.87 -2.46 14.87
C GLY A 327 -18.54 -1.24 14.27
N GLN A 328 -18.61 -0.16 15.06
CA GLN A 328 -19.00 1.17 14.59
C GLN A 328 -17.75 1.93 14.13
N GLY A 329 -17.87 2.63 13.00
CA GLY A 329 -16.84 3.51 12.45
C GLY A 329 -17.44 4.82 11.95
N TYR A 330 -16.70 5.50 11.08
CA TYR A 330 -17.11 6.81 10.52
C TYR A 330 -18.47 6.77 9.81
N TYR A 331 -18.82 5.65 9.19
CA TYR A 331 -20.09 5.54 8.45
C TYR A 331 -21.30 5.54 9.38
N GLU A 332 -21.23 4.84 10.51
CA GLU A 332 -22.28 4.84 11.53
C GLU A 332 -22.38 6.20 12.24
N ASP A 333 -21.24 6.85 12.52
CA ASP A 333 -21.23 8.19 13.11
C ASP A 333 -22.00 9.19 12.23
N ILE A 334 -21.81 9.12 10.90
CA ILE A 334 -22.53 9.96 9.94
C ILE A 334 -24.02 9.62 9.90
N LYS A 335 -24.36 8.32 9.84
CA LYS A 335 -25.77 7.88 9.82
C LYS A 335 -26.56 8.38 11.04
N ASN A 336 -25.90 8.44 12.19
CA ASN A 336 -26.49 8.85 13.44
C ASN A 336 -26.49 10.38 13.65
N SER A 337 -25.85 11.13 12.74
CA SER A 337 -25.74 12.59 12.84
C SER A 337 -26.83 13.30 12.05
N ASN A 338 -27.36 14.37 12.64
CA ASN A 338 -28.26 15.31 11.98
C ASN A 338 -27.63 16.70 11.81
N GLU A 339 -26.33 16.85 12.04
CA GLU A 339 -25.65 18.16 12.10
C GLU A 339 -25.26 18.70 10.72
N LEU A 340 -25.22 17.84 9.69
CA LEU A 340 -24.68 18.16 8.37
C LEU A 340 -25.75 18.04 7.28
N ASP A 341 -25.65 18.88 6.25
CA ASP A 341 -26.40 18.75 4.99
C ASP A 341 -25.48 18.10 3.94
N ILE A 342 -25.59 16.79 3.79
CA ILE A 342 -24.68 16.00 2.93
C ILE A 342 -25.12 16.11 1.46
N ARG A 343 -24.25 16.69 0.62
CA ARG A 343 -24.51 16.90 -0.81
C ARG A 343 -23.94 15.81 -1.70
N ALA A 344 -22.81 15.23 -1.31
CA ALA A 344 -22.16 14.15 -2.05
C ALA A 344 -21.34 13.26 -1.13
N ILE A 345 -21.25 11.98 -1.48
CA ILE A 345 -20.37 11.03 -0.81
C ILE A 345 -19.63 10.23 -1.87
N ALA A 346 -18.31 10.21 -1.80
CA ALA A 346 -17.45 9.39 -2.64
C ALA A 346 -16.51 8.50 -1.82
N THR A 347 -16.06 7.42 -2.43
CA THR A 347 -15.06 6.53 -1.83
C THR A 347 -14.09 5.97 -2.87
N SER A 348 -12.86 5.74 -2.42
CA SER A 348 -11.85 4.96 -3.13
C SER A 348 -11.82 3.49 -2.69
N ASN A 349 -12.69 3.08 -1.75
CA ASN A 349 -12.75 1.72 -1.23
C ASN A 349 -13.67 0.84 -2.08
N TYR A 350 -13.27 -0.42 -2.28
CA TYR A 350 -14.05 -1.37 -3.06
C TYR A 350 -15.22 -1.97 -2.30
N THR A 351 -15.16 -1.96 -0.96
CA THR A 351 -16.19 -2.56 -0.11
C THR A 351 -17.47 -1.72 -0.17
N ASN A 352 -18.58 -2.33 0.24
CA ASN A 352 -19.86 -1.63 0.34
C ASN A 352 -20.12 -1.08 1.75
N PHE A 353 -19.12 -0.98 2.64
CA PHE A 353 -19.33 -0.49 4.01
C PHE A 353 -19.84 0.95 4.05
N ILE A 354 -19.49 1.76 3.05
CA ILE A 354 -19.99 3.12 2.91
C ILE A 354 -21.52 3.22 2.84
N SER A 355 -22.22 2.17 2.40
CA SER A 355 -23.68 2.11 2.43
C SER A 355 -24.26 2.19 3.85
N ARG A 356 -23.45 1.90 4.88
CA ARG A 356 -23.84 2.02 6.29
C ARG A 356 -24.05 3.47 6.74
N THR A 357 -23.63 4.46 5.95
CA THR A 357 -24.02 5.87 6.14
C THR A 357 -25.53 6.09 6.02
N GLY A 358 -26.26 5.19 5.32
CA GLY A 358 -27.67 5.35 5.02
C GLY A 358 -27.96 6.35 3.90
N CYS A 359 -26.94 6.95 3.29
CA CYS A 359 -27.07 7.88 2.19
C CYS A 359 -27.22 7.14 0.85
N SER A 360 -27.98 7.74 -0.08
CA SER A 360 -28.08 7.29 -1.47
C SER A 360 -27.10 8.05 -2.37
N GLY A 361 -26.86 7.55 -3.59
CA GLY A 361 -26.04 8.24 -4.59
C GLY A 361 -24.54 8.29 -4.27
N ILE A 362 -23.98 7.18 -3.77
CA ILE A 362 -22.56 7.08 -3.42
C ILE A 362 -21.71 6.88 -4.67
N PHE A 363 -20.64 7.68 -4.83
CA PHE A 363 -19.71 7.61 -5.95
C PHE A 363 -18.51 6.72 -5.63
N HIS A 364 -18.40 5.57 -6.30
CA HIS A 364 -17.26 4.65 -6.18
C HIS A 364 -16.18 4.98 -7.22
N LEU A 365 -15.21 5.82 -6.83
CA LEU A 365 -14.18 6.37 -7.72
C LEU A 365 -13.12 5.34 -8.14
N ASN A 366 -12.97 4.26 -7.37
CA ASN A 366 -12.07 3.14 -7.67
C ASN A 366 -12.85 1.85 -7.99
N GLY A 367 -14.12 1.95 -8.37
CA GLY A 367 -14.98 0.77 -8.52
C GLY A 367 -15.46 0.21 -7.17
N LYS A 368 -16.29 -0.82 -7.24
CA LYS A 368 -16.81 -1.58 -6.08
C LYS A 368 -16.69 -3.08 -6.35
N LEU A 369 -16.77 -3.91 -5.31
CA LEU A 369 -16.64 -5.37 -5.44
C LEU A 369 -17.68 -6.02 -6.36
N SER A 370 -18.81 -5.36 -6.62
CA SER A 370 -19.82 -5.82 -7.57
C SER A 370 -19.66 -5.28 -8.99
N ASP A 371 -18.67 -4.40 -9.25
CA ASP A 371 -18.39 -3.92 -10.61
C ASP A 371 -17.55 -4.94 -11.37
N TRP A 372 -18.00 -5.29 -12.58
CA TRP A 372 -17.26 -6.12 -13.52
C TRP A 372 -16.86 -5.31 -14.75
N TYR A 373 -15.69 -5.63 -15.31
CA TYR A 373 -15.11 -4.95 -16.44
C TYR A 373 -14.99 -5.90 -17.63
N ASP A 374 -15.52 -5.48 -18.78
CA ASP A 374 -15.29 -6.10 -20.07
C ASP A 374 -14.06 -5.45 -20.73
N PRO A 375 -12.87 -6.09 -20.70
CA PRO A 375 -11.67 -5.56 -21.31
C PRO A 375 -11.70 -5.53 -22.85
N TYR A 376 -12.59 -6.29 -23.49
CA TYR A 376 -12.74 -6.27 -24.95
C TYR A 376 -13.47 -5.01 -25.41
N LYS A 377 -14.52 -4.61 -24.69
CA LYS A 377 -15.32 -3.40 -25.01
C LYS A 377 -14.87 -2.15 -24.27
N ASN A 378 -14.07 -2.28 -23.21
CA ASN A 378 -13.73 -1.22 -22.27
C ASN A 378 -14.96 -0.65 -21.53
N GLU A 379 -15.82 -1.54 -21.03
CA GLU A 379 -17.09 -1.18 -20.40
C GLU A 379 -17.22 -1.79 -18.99
N ILE A 380 -17.79 -1.02 -18.07
CA ILE A 380 -18.23 -1.53 -16.77
C ILE A 380 -19.64 -2.09 -16.93
N THR A 381 -19.84 -3.32 -16.47
CA THR A 381 -21.12 -4.04 -16.58
C THR A 381 -21.38 -4.85 -15.31
N ASP A 382 -22.58 -5.41 -15.19
CA ASP A 382 -22.88 -6.40 -14.15
C ASP A 382 -22.27 -7.76 -14.50
N GLU A 383 -22.23 -8.68 -13.54
CA GLU A 383 -21.86 -10.06 -13.80
C GLU A 383 -22.83 -10.69 -14.82
N SER A 384 -22.31 -11.30 -15.89
CA SER A 384 -23.15 -11.99 -16.87
C SER A 384 -22.45 -13.19 -17.45
N ASN A 385 -23.22 -14.25 -17.69
CA ASN A 385 -22.73 -15.42 -18.42
C ASN A 385 -22.49 -15.06 -19.90
N ASN A 386 -21.68 -15.85 -20.59
CA ASN A 386 -21.39 -15.77 -22.03
C ASN A 386 -20.38 -14.72 -22.50
N VAL A 387 -19.96 -13.80 -21.64
CA VAL A 387 -18.96 -12.76 -21.96
C VAL A 387 -17.85 -12.79 -20.92
N PHE A 388 -16.60 -12.81 -21.37
CA PHE A 388 -15.45 -12.76 -20.48
C PHE A 388 -15.35 -11.39 -19.80
N LYS A 389 -15.20 -11.40 -18.47
CA LYS A 389 -15.05 -10.19 -17.65
C LYS A 389 -14.02 -10.41 -16.54
N VAL A 390 -13.53 -9.31 -16.00
CA VAL A 390 -12.67 -9.29 -14.82
C VAL A 390 -13.24 -8.35 -13.76
N PRO A 391 -12.93 -8.55 -12.47
CA PRO A 391 -13.29 -7.59 -11.44
C PRO A 391 -12.72 -6.20 -11.73
N LEU A 392 -13.55 -5.16 -11.59
CA LEU A 392 -13.11 -3.78 -11.76
C LEU A 392 -12.46 -3.27 -10.46
N LEU A 393 -11.18 -3.60 -10.27
CA LEU A 393 -10.42 -3.21 -9.08
C LEU A 393 -9.25 -2.29 -9.46
N PHE A 394 -9.35 -1.04 -9.04
CA PHE A 394 -8.37 0.01 -9.29
C PHE A 394 -7.22 -0.02 -8.26
N THR A 395 -6.35 -1.03 -8.35
CA THR A 395 -5.10 -1.05 -7.56
C THR A 395 -4.30 0.25 -7.76
N GLN A 396 -3.38 0.57 -6.85
CA GLN A 396 -2.45 1.69 -7.01
C GLN A 396 -1.64 1.47 -8.30
N SER A 397 -2.05 2.15 -9.36
CA SER A 397 -1.60 1.95 -10.74
C SER A 397 -1.72 3.30 -11.44
N GLY A 398 -0.72 3.68 -12.23
CA GLY A 398 -0.76 4.87 -13.07
C GLY A 398 -1.62 4.67 -14.33
N THR A 399 -1.95 3.42 -14.67
CA THR A 399 -2.64 3.01 -15.91
C THR A 399 -4.04 2.47 -15.66
N LYS A 400 -4.67 2.91 -14.57
CA LYS A 400 -6.08 2.66 -14.22
C LYS A 400 -6.99 2.75 -15.46
N PRO A 401 -8.04 1.90 -15.60
CA PRO A 401 -9.00 1.94 -16.72
C PRO A 401 -9.96 3.14 -16.61
N LEU A 402 -9.42 4.34 -16.32
CA LEU A 402 -10.05 5.64 -16.45
C LEU A 402 -10.45 5.96 -17.91
N THR A 403 -10.15 5.07 -18.84
CA THR A 403 -10.60 5.14 -20.23
C THR A 403 -12.07 4.75 -20.39
N SER A 404 -12.68 4.06 -19.44
CA SER A 404 -14.11 3.76 -19.52
C SER A 404 -14.95 5.01 -19.22
N ILE A 405 -15.88 5.34 -20.12
CA ILE A 405 -16.74 6.53 -19.99
C ILE A 405 -17.57 6.50 -18.71
N SER A 406 -18.00 5.31 -18.26
CA SER A 406 -18.77 5.16 -17.02
C SER A 406 -17.94 5.53 -15.78
N MET A 407 -16.65 5.21 -15.73
CA MET A 407 -15.78 5.68 -14.67
C MET A 407 -15.59 7.19 -14.73
N SER A 408 -15.27 7.75 -15.89
CA SER A 408 -15.08 9.19 -16.06
C SER A 408 -16.31 9.98 -15.58
N ARG A 409 -17.52 9.49 -15.87
CA ARG A 409 -18.76 10.06 -15.35
C ARG A 409 -18.82 10.06 -13.82
N ARG A 410 -18.45 8.98 -13.12
CA ARG A 410 -18.43 8.96 -11.64
C ARG A 410 -17.56 10.05 -11.03
N TYR A 411 -16.41 10.35 -11.65
CA TYR A 411 -15.53 11.45 -11.21
C TYR A 411 -16.16 12.81 -11.47
N ILE A 412 -16.69 13.03 -12.68
CA ILE A 412 -17.33 14.31 -13.05
C ILE A 412 -18.58 14.56 -12.20
N ASP A 413 -19.42 13.54 -12.00
CA ASP A 413 -20.64 13.65 -11.21
C ASP A 413 -20.33 13.97 -9.75
N TYR A 414 -19.29 13.36 -9.17
CA TYR A 414 -18.85 13.70 -7.81
C TYR A 414 -18.29 15.13 -7.72
N TYR A 415 -17.49 15.55 -8.71
CA TYR A 415 -17.00 16.92 -8.81
C TYR A 415 -18.17 17.91 -8.87
N ASP A 416 -19.12 17.68 -9.77
CA ASP A 416 -20.29 18.53 -9.98
C ASP A 416 -21.22 18.59 -8.76
N ALA A 417 -21.41 17.46 -8.08
CA ALA A 417 -22.15 17.43 -6.82
C ALA A 417 -21.40 18.21 -5.73
N SER A 418 -20.08 18.10 -5.67
CA SER A 418 -19.24 18.75 -4.64
C SER A 418 -19.12 20.27 -4.80
N LYS A 419 -19.35 20.81 -6.00
CA LYS A 419 -19.52 22.26 -6.19
C LYS A 419 -20.66 22.86 -5.37
N LYS A 420 -21.65 22.06 -4.98
CA LYS A 420 -22.81 22.49 -4.19
C LYS A 420 -22.55 22.49 -2.67
N SER A 421 -21.38 22.02 -2.26
CA SER A 421 -20.94 21.98 -0.86
C SER A 421 -20.14 23.23 -0.50
N ASP A 422 -20.14 23.57 0.78
CA ASP A 422 -19.28 24.63 1.35
C ASP A 422 -17.87 24.07 1.64
N VAL A 423 -17.79 22.78 1.94
CA VAL A 423 -16.57 22.11 2.40
C VAL A 423 -16.56 20.63 2.00
N ILE A 424 -15.36 20.12 1.75
CA ILE A 424 -15.08 18.73 1.45
C ILE A 424 -14.36 18.13 2.66
N ILE A 425 -14.90 17.05 3.21
CA ILE A 425 -14.33 16.32 4.33
C ILE A 425 -13.69 15.04 3.78
N VAL A 426 -12.39 14.88 4.03
CA VAL A 426 -11.61 13.72 3.62
C VAL A 426 -11.24 12.89 4.83
N ILE A 427 -11.51 11.59 4.78
CA ILE A 427 -11.27 10.67 5.90
C ILE A 427 -10.48 9.46 5.40
N GLY A 428 -9.33 9.20 6.02
CA GLY A 428 -8.54 7.98 5.78
C GLY A 428 -7.89 7.89 4.39
N TYR A 429 -7.57 9.02 3.76
CA TYR A 429 -6.95 9.08 2.43
C TYR A 429 -5.48 9.54 2.50
N GLY A 430 -4.60 8.90 1.75
CA GLY A 430 -3.14 9.07 1.86
C GLY A 430 -2.54 10.26 1.13
N PHE A 431 -3.22 10.79 0.10
CA PHE A 431 -2.68 11.82 -0.83
C PHE A 431 -1.36 11.40 -1.51
N ASN A 432 -1.29 10.14 -1.94
CA ASN A 432 -0.13 9.60 -2.66
C ASN A 432 -0.08 10.14 -4.10
N ALA A 433 1.10 10.18 -4.70
CA ALA A 433 1.29 10.66 -6.09
C ALA A 433 0.52 9.81 -7.11
N ASP A 434 0.32 8.53 -6.83
CA ASP A 434 -0.32 7.55 -7.73
C ASP A 434 -1.82 7.79 -7.92
N ASP A 435 -2.46 8.46 -6.96
CA ASP A 435 -3.86 8.88 -7.07
C ASP A 435 -3.98 10.30 -7.66
N GLY A 436 -3.09 10.66 -8.58
CA GLY A 436 -3.02 11.98 -9.20
C GLY A 436 -4.34 12.48 -9.78
N HIS A 437 -5.21 11.59 -10.26
CA HIS A 437 -6.55 11.90 -10.75
C HIS A 437 -7.51 12.35 -9.62
N ILE A 438 -7.51 11.68 -8.46
CA ILE A 438 -8.29 12.09 -7.28
C ILE A 438 -7.69 13.37 -6.69
N ASN A 439 -6.36 13.46 -6.57
CA ASN A 439 -5.68 14.68 -6.12
C ASN A 439 -6.01 15.87 -7.02
N THR A 440 -6.06 15.67 -8.34
CA THR A 440 -6.46 16.71 -9.30
C THR A 440 -7.91 17.13 -9.10
N LEU A 441 -8.83 16.18 -8.89
CA LEU A 441 -10.24 16.48 -8.60
C LEU A 441 -10.37 17.34 -7.34
N LEU A 442 -9.70 16.96 -6.25
CA LEU A 442 -9.71 17.71 -5.00
C LEU A 442 -9.06 19.09 -5.15
N ARG A 443 -7.92 19.17 -5.85
CA ARG A 443 -7.25 20.45 -6.16
C ARG A 443 -8.17 21.38 -6.93
N SER A 444 -8.84 20.92 -7.99
CA SER A 444 -9.74 21.77 -8.78
C SER A 444 -10.92 22.28 -7.95
N LEU A 445 -11.49 21.46 -7.07
CA LEU A 445 -12.51 21.96 -6.14
C LEU A 445 -11.96 23.06 -5.21
N ILE A 446 -10.70 22.99 -4.80
CA ILE A 446 -10.08 24.00 -3.94
C ILE A 446 -9.73 25.26 -4.73
N ASP A 447 -8.96 25.13 -5.79
CA ASP A 447 -8.37 26.26 -6.51
C ASP A 447 -9.40 26.94 -7.43
N ASP A 448 -10.17 26.15 -8.19
CA ASP A 448 -11.10 26.68 -9.20
C ASP A 448 -12.46 27.05 -8.58
N GLU A 449 -12.95 26.26 -7.62
CA GLU A 449 -14.30 26.39 -7.03
C GLU A 449 -14.30 26.96 -5.60
N ASP A 450 -13.11 27.34 -5.11
CA ASP A 450 -12.87 27.95 -3.78
C ASP A 450 -13.41 27.13 -2.58
N LYS A 451 -13.40 25.80 -2.69
CA LYS A 451 -13.87 24.93 -1.61
C LYS A 451 -12.84 24.82 -0.49
N LYS A 452 -13.34 24.75 0.75
CA LYS A 452 -12.54 24.34 1.91
C LYS A 452 -12.36 22.82 1.92
N LEU A 453 -11.17 22.36 2.29
CA LEU A 453 -10.85 20.95 2.50
C LEU A 453 -10.53 20.72 3.98
N VAL A 454 -11.25 19.80 4.63
CA VAL A 454 -10.96 19.34 5.99
C VAL A 454 -10.53 17.88 5.93
N VAL A 455 -9.31 17.59 6.37
CA VAL A 455 -8.73 16.26 6.38
C VAL A 455 -8.68 15.73 7.81
N LEU A 456 -9.30 14.58 8.05
CA LEU A 456 -9.11 13.82 9.29
C LEU A 456 -7.91 12.89 9.11
N ASP A 457 -6.84 13.17 9.84
CA ASP A 457 -5.62 12.39 9.79
C ASP A 457 -5.38 11.64 11.10
N TYR A 458 -5.07 10.36 11.00
CA TYR A 458 -5.03 9.46 12.14
C TYR A 458 -3.69 9.54 12.88
N ASN A 459 -3.73 9.86 14.17
CA ASN A 459 -2.55 9.95 15.05
C ASN A 459 -1.38 10.72 14.41
N CYS A 460 -1.69 11.88 13.85
CA CYS A 460 -0.71 12.79 13.28
C CYS A 460 0.07 13.50 14.40
N ASN A 461 1.39 13.25 14.47
CA ASN A 461 2.26 13.87 15.46
C ASN A 461 2.46 15.39 15.24
N ASP A 462 2.44 15.84 13.99
CA ASP A 462 2.59 17.26 13.61
C ASP A 462 1.60 17.62 12.49
N VAL A 463 0.47 18.22 12.89
CA VAL A 463 -0.59 18.68 12.01
C VAL A 463 -0.09 19.73 11.00
N GLY A 464 0.86 20.58 11.40
CA GLY A 464 1.43 21.63 10.56
C GLY A 464 2.33 21.07 9.46
N GLN A 465 3.19 20.11 9.80
CA GLN A 465 3.96 19.36 8.81
C GLN A 465 3.03 18.60 7.86
N ARG A 466 2.03 17.89 8.39
CA ARG A 466 1.12 17.11 7.57
C ARG A 466 0.31 17.96 6.59
N LYS A 467 -0.13 19.14 7.02
CA LYS A 467 -0.75 20.12 6.12
C LYS A 467 0.19 20.50 4.96
N LYS A 468 1.48 20.72 5.22
CA LYS A 468 2.47 21.02 4.16
C LYS A 468 2.67 19.86 3.20
N GLU A 469 2.66 18.62 3.69
CA GLU A 469 2.73 17.41 2.85
C GLU A 469 1.52 17.32 1.92
N ILE A 470 0.30 17.45 2.45
CA ILE A 470 -0.93 17.43 1.66
C ILE A 470 -0.94 18.55 0.61
N GLN A 471 -0.51 19.75 0.97
CA GLN A 471 -0.37 20.87 0.03
C GLN A 471 0.58 20.56 -1.13
N ARG A 472 1.72 19.91 -0.84
CA ARG A 472 2.69 19.49 -1.88
C ARG A 472 2.12 18.38 -2.75
N SER A 473 1.45 17.39 -2.16
CA SER A 473 0.81 16.29 -2.89
C SER A 473 -0.29 16.76 -3.83
N LEU A 474 -1.17 17.64 -3.34
CA LEU A 474 -2.25 18.22 -4.14
C LEU A 474 -1.75 19.24 -5.17
N ARG A 475 -0.59 19.86 -4.94
CA ARG A 475 -0.04 20.96 -5.75
C ARG A 475 -1.03 22.12 -5.85
N CYS A 476 -1.63 22.49 -4.71
CA CYS A 476 -2.66 23.53 -4.63
C CYS A 476 -2.06 24.93 -4.41
N ASP A 477 -2.71 25.93 -4.99
CA ASP A 477 -2.33 27.34 -4.81
C ASP A 477 -3.01 27.92 -3.56
N LYS A 478 -4.29 27.59 -3.31
CA LYS A 478 -5.06 28.10 -2.17
C LYS A 478 -4.81 27.31 -0.87
N LYS A 479 -3.57 27.36 -0.42
CA LYS A 479 -3.05 26.66 0.77
C LYS A 479 -3.83 26.89 2.07
N ASN A 480 -4.51 28.04 2.20
CA ASN A 480 -5.31 28.39 3.37
C ASN A 480 -6.63 27.61 3.47
N ASN A 481 -7.13 27.10 2.34
CA ASN A 481 -8.37 26.35 2.29
C ASN A 481 -8.21 24.91 2.82
N ILE A 482 -6.98 24.47 3.10
CA ILE A 482 -6.70 23.13 3.64
C ILE A 482 -6.55 23.19 5.16
N HIS A 483 -7.34 22.37 5.84
CA HIS A 483 -7.31 22.17 7.28
C HIS A 483 -7.11 20.69 7.59
N VAL A 484 -6.26 20.41 8.59
CA VAL A 484 -5.98 19.05 9.05
C VAL A 484 -6.40 18.97 10.51
N LEU A 485 -7.15 17.93 10.86
CA LEU A 485 -7.53 17.60 12.23
C LEU A 485 -6.91 16.25 12.58
N ASN A 486 -6.19 16.21 13.71
CA ASN A 486 -5.65 14.96 14.23
C ASN A 486 -6.76 14.18 14.94
N VAL A 487 -7.05 12.96 14.47
CA VAL A 487 -8.06 12.08 15.04
C VAL A 487 -7.41 10.85 15.67
N ASP A 488 -7.87 10.48 16.86
CA ASP A 488 -7.37 9.31 17.58
C ASP A 488 -8.14 8.02 17.24
N ALA A 489 -7.79 6.92 17.93
CA ALA A 489 -8.41 5.61 17.76
C ALA A 489 -9.89 5.55 18.18
N GLU A 490 -10.33 6.48 19.04
CA GLU A 490 -11.70 6.60 19.52
C GLU A 490 -12.53 7.57 18.64
N ARG A 491 -11.93 8.05 17.54
CA ARG A 491 -12.50 9.04 16.62
C ARG A 491 -12.79 10.38 17.30
N LEU A 492 -11.91 10.79 18.20
CA LEU A 492 -11.92 12.08 18.86
C LEU A 492 -10.85 13.01 18.31
N VAL A 493 -11.13 14.31 18.35
CA VAL A 493 -10.22 15.42 18.03
C VAL A 493 -10.18 16.31 19.25
N ASP A 494 -9.04 16.39 19.92
CA ASP A 494 -8.85 17.14 21.18
C ASP A 494 -9.94 16.82 22.23
N GLY A 495 -10.30 15.54 22.36
CA GLY A 495 -11.32 15.04 23.30
C GLY A 495 -12.78 15.31 22.89
N LYS A 496 -13.04 15.89 21.72
CA LYS A 496 -14.38 16.07 21.15
C LYS A 496 -14.64 15.06 20.04
N SER A 497 -15.90 14.73 19.75
CA SER A 497 -16.22 13.92 18.58
C SER A 497 -15.69 14.59 17.30
N TRP A 498 -15.16 13.79 16.38
CA TRP A 498 -14.62 14.33 15.12
C TRP A 498 -15.67 15.15 14.35
N LEU A 499 -16.94 14.73 14.35
CA LEU A 499 -18.06 15.47 13.76
C LEU A 499 -18.21 16.86 14.38
N GLY A 500 -18.21 16.92 15.72
CA GLY A 500 -18.33 18.19 16.45
C GLY A 500 -17.14 19.12 16.19
N ALA A 501 -15.93 18.58 16.09
CA ALA A 501 -14.73 19.35 15.74
C ALA A 501 -14.82 19.92 14.32
N VAL A 502 -15.28 19.10 13.37
CA VAL A 502 -15.51 19.50 11.97
C VAL A 502 -16.56 20.60 11.87
N VAL A 503 -17.72 20.45 12.52
CA VAL A 503 -18.78 21.48 12.55
C VAL A 503 -18.29 22.77 13.21
N GLY A 504 -17.54 22.67 14.31
CA GLY A 504 -16.91 23.81 14.96
C GLY A 504 -16.02 24.60 13.99
N LYS A 505 -15.20 23.90 13.20
CA LYS A 505 -14.30 24.52 12.21
C LYS A 505 -15.02 25.21 11.06
N MET A 506 -16.23 24.78 10.72
CA MET A 506 -17.03 25.40 9.67
C MET A 506 -17.70 26.70 10.12
N HIS A 507 -17.82 26.92 11.44
CA HIS A 507 -18.38 28.14 12.02
C HIS A 507 -17.31 29.19 12.39
N GLU A 508 -16.03 28.85 12.23
CA GLU A 508 -14.88 29.77 12.23
C GLU A 508 -14.62 30.32 10.81
#